data_AF-A0A1I5MX36-F1
#
_entry.id   AF-A0A1I5MX36-F1
#
_cell.length_a   1.000
_cell.length_b   1.000
_cell.length_c   1.000
_cell.angle_alpha   90.00
_cell.angle_beta   90.00
_cell.angle_gamma   90.00
#
_symmetry.space_group_name_H-M   'P 1'
#
loop_
_entity.id
_entity.type
_entity.pdbx_description
1 polymer ?
#
loop_
_entity_poly.entity_id
_entity_poly.type
_entity_poly.pdbx_seq_one_letter_code
_entity_poly.pdbx_strand_id
1 'polypeptide(L)'
;MNLLVRYWWIIWLLGLLVFALLRIPHGPLAIPEVPGGIFDHQAAGSAAEVNRIQQAWSEAGLLGHARWGMIGDFLFIGLYGIGATLGGIAMRRTFPTAGLVVSAMGGIFLITDYAETIAQFIQLTSMQGDDGLARLAATMQPIKMAAFGVSFLGILALLVVRRMRNRAG
;
A
#
# COMPACT_ATOMS: atom_id res chain seq x y z
N MET A 1 2.92 -28.42 -0.05
CA MET A 1 2.96 -26.94 -0.19
C MET A 1 1.81 -26.40 0.65
N ASN A 2 2.06 -25.47 1.56
CA ASN A 2 1.02 -24.91 2.45
C ASN A 2 -0.16 -24.37 1.62
N LEU A 3 -1.40 -24.57 2.08
CA LEU A 3 -2.63 -24.11 1.42
C LEU A 3 -2.58 -22.61 1.08
N LEU A 4 -2.00 -21.78 1.96
CA LEU A 4 -1.86 -20.34 1.71
C LEU A 4 -0.96 -20.04 0.50
N VAL A 5 0.13 -20.79 0.35
CA VAL A 5 1.03 -20.68 -0.81
C VAL A 5 0.36 -21.23 -2.09
N ARG A 6 -0.62 -22.13 -1.97
CA ARG A 6 -1.40 -22.61 -3.12
C ARG A 6 -2.41 -21.57 -3.62
N TYR A 7 -3.04 -20.83 -2.71
CA TYR A 7 -4.10 -19.86 -3.00
C TYR A 7 -3.64 -18.39 -2.93
N TRP A 8 -2.33 -18.14 -2.98
CA TRP A 8 -1.74 -16.79 -2.93
C TRP A 8 -2.40 -15.82 -3.93
N TRP A 9 -2.76 -16.31 -5.12
CA TRP A 9 -3.33 -15.50 -6.19
C TRP A 9 -4.73 -14.99 -5.85
N ILE A 10 -5.53 -15.77 -5.10
CA ILE A 10 -6.85 -15.33 -4.63
C ILE A 10 -6.66 -14.17 -3.66
N ILE A 11 -5.77 -14.34 -2.67
CA ILE A 11 -5.48 -13.33 -1.65
C ILE A 11 -4.97 -12.04 -2.32
N TRP A 12 -4.04 -12.18 -3.28
CA TRP A 12 -3.47 -11.06 -4.01
C TRP A 12 -4.52 -10.33 -4.87
N LEU A 13 -5.36 -11.05 -5.63
CA LEU A 13 -6.43 -10.45 -6.43
C LEU A 13 -7.51 -9.81 -5.56
N LEU A 14 -7.85 -10.40 -4.41
CA LEU A 14 -8.77 -9.77 -3.45
C LEU A 14 -8.18 -8.46 -2.91
N GLY A 15 -6.89 -8.42 -2.61
CA GLY A 15 -6.20 -7.16 -2.25
C GLY A 15 -6.35 -6.11 -3.35
N LEU A 16 -6.06 -6.46 -4.60
CA LEU A 16 -6.24 -5.54 -5.73
C LEU A 16 -7.70 -5.10 -5.94
N LEU A 17 -8.66 -5.99 -5.69
CA LEU A 17 -10.07 -5.65 -5.75
C LEU A 17 -10.45 -4.66 -4.66
N VAL A 18 -9.99 -4.86 -3.42
CA VAL A 18 -10.18 -3.92 -2.30
C VAL A 18 -9.55 -2.57 -2.66
N PHE A 19 -8.34 -2.56 -3.22
CA PHE A 19 -7.71 -1.34 -3.71
C PHE A 19 -8.57 -0.65 -4.77
N ALA A 20 -9.06 -1.37 -5.77
CA ALA A 20 -9.87 -0.77 -6.83
C ALA A 20 -11.20 -0.18 -6.29
N LEU A 21 -11.87 -0.89 -5.38
CA LEU A 21 -13.17 -0.49 -4.86
C LEU A 21 -13.07 0.62 -3.80
N LEU A 22 -12.08 0.55 -2.92
CA LEU A 22 -11.95 1.50 -1.82
C LEU A 22 -11.07 2.68 -2.23
N ARG A 23 -9.98 2.47 -2.96
CA ARG A 23 -9.00 3.54 -3.25
C ARG A 23 -9.40 4.47 -4.39
N ILE A 24 -9.91 3.94 -5.50
CA ILE A 24 -10.23 4.75 -6.71
C ILE A 24 -11.27 5.86 -6.40
N PRO A 25 -12.29 5.64 -5.54
CA PRO A 25 -13.22 6.69 -5.15
C PRO A 25 -12.65 7.80 -4.25
N HIS A 26 -11.42 7.69 -3.72
CA HIS A 26 -10.81 8.69 -2.83
C HIS A 26 -10.23 9.93 -3.55
N GLY A 27 -10.68 10.19 -4.78
CA GLY A 27 -10.50 11.46 -5.48
C GLY A 27 -10.87 12.75 -4.71
N PRO A 28 -11.84 12.79 -3.76
CA PRO A 28 -12.21 14.06 -3.14
C PRO A 28 -11.19 14.62 -2.16
N LEU A 29 -10.12 13.90 -1.80
CA LEU A 29 -9.07 14.43 -0.92
C LEU A 29 -8.13 15.42 -1.62
N ALA A 30 -8.10 15.40 -2.95
CA ALA A 30 -7.38 16.39 -3.75
C ALA A 30 -8.24 17.66 -3.87
N ILE A 31 -7.92 18.67 -3.09
CA ILE A 31 -8.56 19.99 -3.07
C ILE A 31 -7.52 21.06 -3.40
N PRO A 32 -7.90 22.30 -3.77
CA PRO A 32 -6.93 23.35 -4.12
C PRO A 32 -5.85 23.58 -3.05
N GLU A 33 -6.19 23.43 -1.77
CA GLU A 33 -5.30 23.60 -0.62
C GLU A 33 -4.39 22.38 -0.37
N VAL A 34 -4.74 21.22 -0.92
CA VAL A 34 -4.03 19.93 -0.79
C VAL A 34 -4.06 19.20 -2.14
N PRO A 35 -3.31 19.66 -3.16
CA PRO A 35 -3.48 19.21 -4.54
C PRO A 35 -3.15 17.73 -4.77
N GLY A 36 -2.16 17.19 -4.07
CA GLY A 36 -1.82 15.76 -4.08
C GLY A 36 -2.70 14.93 -3.15
N GLY A 37 -3.61 15.58 -2.42
CA GLY A 37 -4.54 14.98 -1.48
C GLY A 37 -3.83 14.12 -0.45
N ILE A 38 -4.22 12.85 -0.37
CA ILE A 38 -3.61 11.90 0.56
C ILE A 38 -2.11 11.68 0.32
N PHE A 39 -1.60 11.82 -0.91
CA PHE A 39 -0.15 11.69 -1.14
C PHE A 39 0.62 12.84 -0.47
N ASP A 40 0.05 14.04 -0.42
CA ASP A 40 0.64 15.17 0.32
C ASP A 40 0.61 14.89 1.82
N HIS A 41 -0.47 14.31 2.33
CA HIS A 41 -0.58 13.90 3.75
C HIS A 41 0.44 12.80 4.10
N GLN A 42 0.73 11.90 3.16
CA GLN A 42 1.75 10.85 3.28
C GLN A 42 3.17 11.39 3.24
N ALA A 43 3.39 12.47 2.49
CA ALA A 43 4.68 13.16 2.39
C ALA A 43 4.90 14.19 3.52
N ALA A 44 3.87 14.52 4.30
CA ALA A 44 3.94 15.53 5.35
C ALA A 44 4.87 15.09 6.49
N GLY A 45 6.11 15.57 6.46
CA GLY A 45 7.17 15.20 7.42
C GLY A 45 7.18 15.97 8.73
N SER A 46 6.14 16.76 9.03
CA SER A 46 6.03 17.54 10.28
C SER A 46 4.59 17.62 10.77
N ALA A 47 4.43 17.80 12.09
CA ALA A 47 3.13 18.01 12.72
C ALA A 47 2.39 19.23 12.14
N ALA A 48 3.12 20.31 11.87
CA ALA A 48 2.56 21.54 11.31
C ALA A 48 1.90 21.29 9.94
N GLU A 49 2.57 20.56 9.05
CA GLU A 49 2.03 20.25 7.73
C GLU A 49 0.87 19.27 7.79
N VAL A 50 0.95 18.26 8.67
CA VAL A 50 -0.17 17.34 8.95
C VAL A 50 -1.41 18.13 9.41
N ASN A 51 -1.23 19.04 10.37
CA ASN A 51 -2.31 19.88 10.88
C ASN A 51 -2.92 20.76 9.79
N ARG A 52 -2.09 21.40 8.96
CA ARG A 52 -2.55 22.24 7.84
C ARG A 52 -3.44 21.45 6.88
N ILE A 53 -3.01 20.24 6.50
CA ILE A 53 -3.75 19.37 5.57
C ILE A 53 -5.07 18.89 6.21
N GLN A 54 -5.02 18.41 7.44
CA GLN A 54 -6.21 17.93 8.14
C GLN A 54 -7.22 19.04 8.40
N GLN A 55 -6.76 20.27 8.67
CA GLN A 55 -7.62 21.43 8.80
C GLN A 55 -8.32 21.74 7.47
N ALA A 56 -7.58 21.76 6.35
CA ALA A 56 -8.18 21.99 5.03
C ALA A 56 -9.25 20.92 4.70
N TRP A 57 -8.98 19.65 5.00
CA TRP A 57 -9.98 18.60 4.86
C TRP A 57 -11.15 18.72 5.84
N SER A 58 -10.93 19.24 7.05
CA SER A 58 -11.98 19.52 8.03
C SER A 58 -12.94 20.58 7.50
N GLU A 59 -12.38 21.69 7.01
CA GLU A 59 -13.14 22.82 6.45
C GLU A 59 -13.93 22.41 5.19
N ALA A 60 -13.38 21.49 4.39
CA ALA A 60 -14.04 20.91 3.22
C ALA A 60 -15.03 19.77 3.54
N GLY A 61 -15.19 19.35 4.81
CA GLY A 61 -16.07 18.23 5.20
C GLY A 61 -15.58 16.84 4.79
N LEU A 62 -14.27 16.69 4.55
CA LEU A 62 -13.64 15.50 3.98
C LEU A 62 -13.00 14.56 5.01
N LEU A 63 -12.94 14.93 6.29
CA LEU A 63 -12.32 14.09 7.33
C LEU A 63 -12.93 12.68 7.41
N GLY A 64 -14.25 12.56 7.24
CA GLY A 64 -14.91 11.26 7.20
C GLY A 64 -14.40 10.39 6.04
N HIS A 65 -14.21 10.99 4.86
CA HIS A 65 -13.67 10.33 3.68
C HIS A 65 -12.21 9.92 3.88
N ALA A 66 -11.38 10.79 4.47
CA ALA A 66 -9.99 10.47 4.80
C ALA A 66 -9.87 9.28 5.75
N ARG A 67 -10.71 9.24 6.80
CA ARG A 67 -10.72 8.15 7.78
C ARG A 67 -11.15 6.82 7.16
N TRP A 68 -12.23 6.82 6.38
CA TRP A 68 -12.69 5.61 5.70
C TRP A 68 -11.67 5.09 4.69
N GLY A 69 -10.93 5.98 4.03
CA GLY A 69 -9.86 5.57 3.13
C GLY A 69 -8.71 4.88 3.83
N MET A 70 -8.22 5.44 4.94
CA MET A 70 -7.16 4.77 5.73
C MET A 70 -7.63 3.43 6.31
N ILE A 71 -8.91 3.30 6.69
CA ILE A 71 -9.47 2.01 7.12
C ILE A 71 -9.46 0.99 5.97
N GLY A 72 -9.84 1.42 4.76
CA GLY A 72 -9.76 0.60 3.56
C GLY A 72 -8.32 0.16 3.24
N ASP A 73 -7.37 1.07 3.44
CA ASP A 73 -5.94 0.80 3.25
C ASP A 73 -5.45 -0.32 4.17
N PHE A 74 -5.91 -0.40 5.44
CA PHE A 74 -5.52 -1.51 6.32
C PHE A 74 -5.87 -2.90 5.77
N LEU A 75 -7.04 -3.04 5.13
CA LEU A 75 -7.47 -4.29 4.50
C LEU A 75 -6.68 -4.56 3.22
N PHE A 76 -6.48 -3.53 2.40
CA PHE A 76 -5.69 -3.64 1.18
C PHE A 76 -4.26 -4.09 1.49
N ILE A 77 -3.57 -3.41 2.41
CA ILE A 77 -2.19 -3.66 2.77
C ILE A 77 -2.01 -5.12 3.21
N GLY A 78 -2.89 -5.61 4.08
CA GLY A 78 -2.87 -6.98 4.56
C GLY A 78 -3.04 -8.00 3.43
N LEU A 79 -4.11 -7.86 2.64
CA LEU A 79 -4.40 -8.80 1.56
C LEU A 79 -3.34 -8.76 0.46
N TYR A 80 -3.02 -7.57 -0.05
CA TYR A 80 -2.03 -7.41 -1.11
C TYR A 80 -0.64 -7.84 -0.63
N GLY A 81 -0.17 -7.35 0.51
CA GLY A 81 1.20 -7.61 1.00
C GLY A 81 1.42 -9.09 1.31
N ILE A 82 0.45 -9.75 1.96
CA ILE A 82 0.49 -11.20 2.20
C ILE A 82 0.42 -11.96 0.87
N GLY A 83 -0.53 -11.61 0.01
CA GLY A 83 -0.69 -12.25 -1.31
C GLY A 83 0.56 -12.14 -2.17
N ALA A 84 1.21 -10.97 -2.18
CA ALA A 84 2.42 -10.71 -2.94
C ALA A 84 3.63 -11.49 -2.39
N THR A 85 3.79 -11.50 -1.06
CA THR A 85 4.83 -12.27 -0.37
C THR A 85 4.70 -13.76 -0.69
N LEU A 86 3.49 -14.31 -0.52
CA LEU A 86 3.20 -15.72 -0.82
C LEU A 86 3.36 -16.04 -2.32
N GLY A 87 2.99 -15.11 -3.20
CA GLY A 87 3.19 -15.23 -4.65
C GLY A 87 4.66 -15.34 -5.02
N GLY A 88 5.52 -14.50 -4.44
CA GLY A 88 6.96 -14.61 -4.59
C GLY A 88 7.49 -15.97 -4.14
N ILE A 89 7.09 -16.44 -2.94
CA ILE A 89 7.45 -17.76 -2.41
C ILE A 89 7.03 -18.88 -3.37
N ALA A 90 5.81 -18.83 -3.90
CA ALA A 90 5.31 -19.83 -4.86
C ALA A 90 6.15 -19.86 -6.15
N MET A 91 6.59 -18.71 -6.64
CA MET A 91 7.39 -18.60 -7.87
C MET A 91 8.85 -19.00 -7.70
N ARG A 92 9.39 -19.04 -6.47
CA ARG A 92 10.80 -19.44 -6.20
C ARG A 92 11.16 -20.82 -6.74
N ARG A 93 10.19 -21.72 -6.91
CA ARG A 93 10.44 -23.06 -7.48
C ARG A 93 10.86 -23.03 -8.93
N THR A 94 10.36 -22.05 -9.68
CA THR A 94 10.64 -21.89 -11.11
C THR A 94 11.63 -20.75 -11.36
N PHE A 95 11.60 -19.72 -10.52
CA PHE A 95 12.44 -18.52 -10.60
C PHE A 95 12.99 -18.18 -9.21
N PRO A 96 14.05 -18.86 -8.73
CA PRO A 96 14.50 -18.75 -7.34
C PRO A 96 14.83 -17.32 -6.90
N THR A 97 15.67 -16.62 -7.66
CA THR A 97 16.11 -15.25 -7.34
C THR A 97 14.97 -14.24 -7.48
N ALA A 98 14.28 -14.24 -8.63
CA ALA A 98 13.21 -13.28 -8.88
C ALA A 98 12.02 -13.49 -7.92
N GLY A 99 11.65 -14.74 -7.63
CA GLY A 99 10.63 -15.05 -6.64
C GLY A 99 11.01 -14.62 -5.22
N LEU A 100 12.29 -14.71 -4.85
CA LEU A 100 12.77 -14.19 -3.57
C LEU A 100 12.68 -12.67 -3.50
N VAL A 101 13.10 -11.95 -4.56
CA VAL A 101 13.00 -10.49 -4.62
C VAL A 101 11.54 -10.04 -4.51
N VAL A 102 10.64 -10.64 -5.29
CA VAL A 102 9.20 -10.34 -5.22
C VAL A 102 8.64 -10.61 -3.82
N SER A 103 9.00 -11.74 -3.22
CA SER A 103 8.56 -12.09 -1.87
C SER A 103 9.05 -11.08 -0.84
N ALA A 104 10.32 -10.68 -0.91
CA ALA A 104 10.91 -9.73 0.01
C ALA A 104 10.27 -8.34 -0.14
N MET A 105 10.07 -7.87 -1.37
CA MET A 105 9.42 -6.60 -1.63
C MET A 105 7.95 -6.59 -1.20
N GLY A 106 7.22 -7.69 -1.35
CA GLY A 106 5.87 -7.83 -0.81
C GLY A 106 5.83 -7.69 0.72
N GLY A 107 6.82 -8.25 1.41
CA GLY A 107 6.97 -8.14 2.87
C GLY A 107 7.39 -6.74 3.32
N ILE A 108 8.33 -6.11 2.61
CA ILE A 108 8.73 -4.72 2.89
C ILE A 108 7.55 -3.78 2.71
N PHE A 109 6.80 -3.90 1.60
CA PHE A 109 5.58 -3.14 1.39
C PHE A 109 4.61 -3.32 2.56
N LEU A 110 4.31 -4.57 2.94
CA LEU A 110 3.38 -4.87 4.03
C LEU A 110 3.74 -4.14 5.34
N ILE A 111 5.03 -4.18 5.72
CA ILE A 111 5.49 -3.59 6.98
C ILE A 111 5.52 -2.05 6.88
N THR A 112 6.08 -1.52 5.80
CA THR A 112 6.28 -0.07 5.64
C THR A 112 4.96 0.66 5.43
N ASP A 113 4.03 0.09 4.67
CA ASP A 113 2.71 0.69 4.46
C ASP A 113 1.84 0.64 5.72
N TYR A 114 1.90 -0.45 6.51
CA TYR A 114 1.24 -0.46 7.82
C TYR A 114 1.85 0.57 8.76
N ALA A 115 3.18 0.69 8.84
CA ALA A 115 3.83 1.67 9.70
C ALA A 115 3.41 3.11 9.35
N GLU A 116 3.38 3.44 8.07
CA GLU A 116 2.88 4.72 7.59
C GLU A 116 1.41 4.93 7.92
N THR A 117 0.54 4.00 7.48
CA THR A 117 -0.91 4.14 7.59
C THR A 117 -1.35 4.22 9.06
N ILE A 118 -0.73 3.45 9.96
CA ILE A 118 -0.97 3.56 11.42
C ILE A 118 -0.58 4.94 11.92
N ALA A 119 0.61 5.44 11.58
CA ALA A 119 1.10 6.73 12.04
C ALA A 119 0.20 7.90 11.56
N GLN A 120 -0.25 7.83 10.32
CA GLN A 120 -1.19 8.81 9.77
C GLN A 120 -2.59 8.71 10.38
N PHE A 121 -3.08 7.47 10.57
CA PHE A 121 -4.40 7.24 11.13
C PHE A 121 -4.50 7.75 12.56
N ILE A 122 -3.47 7.51 13.39
CA ILE A 122 -3.39 8.07 14.75
C ILE A 122 -3.53 9.60 14.70
N GLN A 123 -2.71 10.27 13.88
CA GLN A 123 -2.76 11.74 13.75
C GLN A 123 -4.12 12.23 13.25
N LEU A 124 -4.75 11.53 12.30
CA LEU A 124 -6.07 11.88 11.75
C LEU A 124 -7.23 11.66 12.74
N THR A 125 -7.13 10.64 13.59
CA THR A 125 -8.11 10.40 14.65
C THR A 125 -7.96 11.38 15.82
N SER A 126 -6.73 11.77 16.14
CA SER A 126 -6.43 12.78 17.16
C SER A 126 -6.66 14.21 16.67
N MET A 127 -6.81 14.42 15.36
CA MET A 127 -6.83 15.75 14.73
C MET A 127 -5.62 16.61 15.17
N GLN A 128 -4.49 15.94 15.34
CA GLN A 128 -3.27 16.53 15.87
C GLN A 128 -2.08 15.79 15.28
N GLY A 129 -1.26 16.54 14.54
CA GLY A 129 0.02 16.08 14.03
C GLY A 129 1.02 15.87 15.16
N ASP A 130 1.89 14.90 14.96
CA ASP A 130 3.04 14.60 15.82
C ASP A 130 4.29 14.48 14.96
N ASP A 131 5.37 15.17 15.31
CA ASP A 131 6.57 15.21 14.47
C ASP A 131 7.24 13.84 14.33
N GLY A 132 7.14 12.97 15.33
CA GLY A 132 7.65 11.60 15.25
C GLY A 132 6.86 10.76 14.26
N LEU A 133 5.53 10.76 14.39
CA LEU A 133 4.62 10.02 13.50
C LEU A 133 4.65 10.57 12.07
N ALA A 134 4.68 11.89 11.90
CA ALA A 134 4.78 12.55 10.60
C ALA A 134 6.08 12.19 9.88
N ARG A 135 7.23 12.25 10.57
CA ARG A 135 8.51 11.82 10.00
C ARG A 135 8.53 10.34 9.66
N LEU A 136 7.96 9.49 10.52
CA LEU A 136 7.86 8.06 10.23
C LEU A 136 7.07 7.82 8.95
N ALA A 137 5.89 8.43 8.82
CA ALA A 137 5.05 8.30 7.64
C ALA A 137 5.77 8.76 6.37
N ALA A 138 6.32 9.98 6.38
CA ALA A 138 7.04 10.55 5.25
C ALA A 138 8.28 9.73 4.84
N THR A 139 8.93 9.06 5.80
CA THR A 139 10.08 8.17 5.51
C THR A 139 9.63 6.85 4.89
N MET A 140 8.52 6.29 5.35
CA MET A 140 8.01 5.01 4.85
C MET A 140 7.40 5.15 3.44
N GLN A 141 6.81 6.30 3.11
CA GLN A 141 6.15 6.54 1.83
C GLN A 141 6.98 6.17 0.60
N PRO A 142 8.21 6.69 0.38
CA PRO A 142 8.99 6.32 -0.80
C PRO A 142 9.38 4.84 -0.80
N ILE A 143 9.67 4.26 0.37
CA ILE A 143 10.08 2.87 0.52
C ILE A 143 8.93 1.94 0.14
N LYS A 144 7.73 2.17 0.67
CA LYS A 144 6.56 1.36 0.36
C LYS A 144 6.19 1.47 -1.12
N MET A 145 6.30 2.65 -1.73
CA MET A 145 5.94 2.85 -3.13
C MET A 145 6.88 2.08 -4.06
N ALA A 146 8.18 2.10 -3.78
CA ALA A 146 9.15 1.28 -4.51
C ALA A 146 8.90 -0.22 -4.32
N ALA A 147 8.68 -0.66 -3.08
CA ALA A 147 8.41 -2.06 -2.75
C ALA A 147 7.11 -2.57 -3.40
N PHE A 148 6.06 -1.74 -3.40
CA PHE A 148 4.81 -2.00 -4.11
C PHE A 148 5.06 -2.19 -5.60
N GLY A 149 5.74 -1.23 -6.25
CA GLY A 149 6.01 -1.28 -7.69
C GLY A 149 6.80 -2.54 -8.09
N VAL A 150 7.87 -2.86 -7.36
CA VAL A 150 8.70 -4.05 -7.66
C VAL A 150 7.92 -5.34 -7.43
N SER A 151 7.17 -5.45 -6.32
CA SER A 151 6.38 -6.66 -6.04
C SER A 151 5.23 -6.85 -7.03
N PHE A 152 4.51 -5.78 -7.38
CA PHE A 152 3.38 -5.80 -8.31
C PHE A 152 3.82 -6.19 -9.72
N LEU A 153 4.76 -5.42 -10.30
CA LEU A 153 5.27 -5.67 -11.65
C LEU A 153 6.03 -6.99 -11.72
N GLY A 154 6.75 -7.35 -10.65
CA GLY A 154 7.45 -8.63 -10.55
C GLY A 154 6.50 -9.83 -10.60
N ILE A 155 5.35 -9.77 -9.91
CA ILE A 155 4.33 -10.83 -10.00
C ILE A 155 3.81 -10.96 -11.44
N LEU A 156 3.45 -9.84 -12.07
CA LEU A 156 2.94 -9.85 -13.45
C LEU A 156 3.98 -10.43 -14.42
N ALA A 157 5.22 -9.97 -14.35
CA ALA A 157 6.30 -10.45 -15.20
C ALA A 157 6.54 -11.96 -15.03
N LEU A 158 6.59 -12.45 -13.79
CA LEU A 158 6.78 -13.88 -13.52
C LEU A 158 5.60 -14.74 -14.01
N LEU A 159 4.36 -14.24 -13.91
CA LEU A 159 3.19 -14.90 -14.47
C LEU A 159 3.26 -15.00 -16.00
N VAL A 160 3.64 -13.91 -16.68
CA VAL A 160 3.79 -13.88 -18.14
C VAL A 160 4.88 -14.84 -18.60
N VAL A 161 6.08 -14.77 -18.00
CA VAL A 161 7.21 -15.64 -18.34
C VAL A 161 6.85 -17.11 -18.08
N ARG A 162 6.20 -17.42 -16.95
CA ARG A 162 5.73 -18.77 -16.67
C ARG A 162 4.74 -19.28 -17.73
N ARG A 163 3.80 -18.43 -18.16
CA ARG A 163 2.82 -18.79 -19.19
C ARG A 163 3.48 -19.05 -20.54
N MET A 164 4.49 -18.26 -20.90
CA MET A 164 5.25 -18.45 -22.15
C MET A 164 6.05 -19.75 -22.14
N ARG A 165 6.76 -20.07 -21.04
CA ARG A 165 7.50 -21.34 -20.92
C ARG A 165 6.58 -22.55 -21.03
N ASN A 166 5.39 -22.49 -20.43
CA ASN A 166 4.40 -23.57 -20.53
C ASN A 166 3.73 -23.72 -21.91
N ARG A 167 3.92 -22.78 -22.84
CA ARG A 167 3.42 -22.89 -24.23
C ARG A 167 4.48 -23.42 -25.19
N ALA A 168 5.76 -23.31 -24.83
CA ALA A 168 6.90 -23.65 -25.68
C ALA A 168 7.43 -25.08 -25.45
N GLY A 169 6.93 -25.77 -24.43
CA GLY A 169 7.14 -27.20 -24.19
C GLY A 169 5.80 -27.92 -24.22
#